data_AF-A0A835XXP1-F1
#
_entry.id   AF-A0A835XXP1-F1
#
_cell.length_a   1.000
_cell.length_b   1.000
_cell.length_c   1.000
_cell.angle_alpha   90.00
_cell.angle_beta   90.00
_cell.angle_gamma   90.00
#
_symmetry.space_group_name_H-M   'P 1'
#
loop_
_entity.id
_entity.type
_entity.pdbx_description
1 polymer ?
#
loop_
_entity_poly.entity_id
_entity_poly.type
_entity_poly.pdbx_seq_one_letter_code
_entity_poly.pdbx_strand_id
1 'polypeptide(L)'
;MMGVVQLQPLRWPIVRMWLPVNIIFVAMLGTGFYALNLMGIGMFSVWKQLANLSTALGDVLIYKKSYGWPVWGCLGLMIISAIVGASTDARFSWEGYTWQVINCLLTSAYALHLREVMDKVAEHTDDKQKLSEFSMVYYNNLLSIPFIVLLMWGFGEFQTLPQQHALGVAAFQAVALLGGIIGFAISFSSLWFLSQTTATIYSLIGSLNKIPIAVVGLLAFNEPTNAKNLSSIIIGLSAGVLFTQYKGKKQG
;
A
#
# COMPACT_ATOMS: atom_id res chain seq x y z
N MET A 1 -9.95 33.90 -0.11
CA MET A 1 -11.05 32.91 -0.22
C MET A 1 -10.49 31.54 0.13
N MET A 2 -10.32 31.26 1.43
CA MET A 2 -9.89 29.94 1.91
C MET A 2 -11.14 29.07 1.97
N GLY A 3 -11.31 28.19 0.98
CA GLY A 3 -12.32 27.15 1.02
C GLY A 3 -12.05 26.26 2.23
N VAL A 4 -12.87 26.42 3.26
CA VAL A 4 -12.84 25.57 4.45
C VAL A 4 -13.01 24.14 3.98
N VAL A 5 -12.02 23.30 4.25
CA VAL A 5 -12.06 21.87 3.95
C VAL A 5 -13.32 21.30 4.62
N GLN A 6 -14.33 20.99 3.83
CA GLN A 6 -15.58 20.41 4.33
C GLN A 6 -15.30 18.96 4.70
N LEU A 7 -15.01 18.77 5.99
CA LEU A 7 -14.99 17.47 6.63
C LEU A 7 -16.42 16.96 6.75
N GLN A 8 -16.68 15.77 6.22
CA GLN A 8 -17.94 15.08 6.48
C GLN A 8 -17.96 14.66 7.96
N PRO A 9 -19.00 15.03 8.72
CA PRO A 9 -19.08 14.71 10.14
C PRO A 9 -19.07 13.19 10.35
N LEU A 10 -18.54 12.74 11.51
CA LEU A 10 -18.52 11.34 11.91
C LEU A 10 -19.94 10.79 12.01
N ARG A 11 -20.37 10.07 10.97
CA ARG A 11 -21.68 9.43 10.92
C ARG A 11 -21.54 7.94 11.13
N TRP A 12 -22.31 7.42 12.08
CA TRP A 12 -22.28 6.00 12.43
C TRP A 12 -22.50 5.03 11.24
N PRO A 13 -23.42 5.32 10.28
CA PRO A 13 -23.57 4.48 9.08
C PRO A 13 -22.29 4.43 8.22
N ILE A 14 -21.62 5.56 8.05
CA ILE A 14 -20.37 5.66 7.29
C ILE A 14 -19.26 4.92 8.01
N VAL A 15 -19.13 5.14 9.33
CA VAL A 15 -18.17 4.42 10.18
C VAL A 15 -18.36 2.90 10.02
N ARG A 16 -19.59 2.39 10.16
CA ARG A 16 -19.86 0.95 10.10
C ARG A 16 -19.49 0.33 8.75
N MET A 17 -19.70 1.02 7.65
CA MET A 17 -19.28 0.56 6.32
C MET A 17 -17.76 0.62 6.14
N TRP A 18 -17.10 1.59 6.77
CA TRP A 18 -15.66 1.83 6.65
C TRP A 18 -14.82 1.00 7.63
N LEU A 19 -15.41 0.46 8.70
CA LEU A 19 -14.73 -0.37 9.70
C LEU A 19 -14.01 -1.59 9.09
N PRO A 20 -14.65 -2.45 8.27
CA PRO A 20 -13.97 -3.60 7.66
C PRO A 20 -12.78 -3.20 6.79
N VAL A 21 -12.91 -2.09 6.07
CA VAL A 21 -11.84 -1.53 5.22
C VAL A 21 -10.63 -1.13 6.08
N ASN A 22 -10.87 -0.48 7.22
CA ASN A 22 -9.81 -0.11 8.16
C ASN A 22 -9.13 -1.31 8.81
N ILE A 23 -9.87 -2.38 9.13
CA ILE A 23 -9.27 -3.60 9.68
C ILE A 23 -8.27 -4.20 8.69
N ILE A 24 -8.66 -4.31 7.41
CA ILE A 24 -7.78 -4.82 6.35
C ILE A 24 -6.60 -3.86 6.14
N PHE A 25 -6.84 -2.54 6.18
CA PHE A 25 -5.79 -1.53 6.05
C PHE A 25 -4.73 -1.65 7.15
N VAL A 26 -5.14 -1.75 8.42
CA VAL A 26 -4.23 -1.89 9.56
C VAL A 26 -3.48 -3.23 9.52
N ALA A 27 -4.15 -4.32 9.14
CA ALA A 27 -3.49 -5.61 8.92
C ALA A 27 -2.46 -5.54 7.77
N MET A 28 -2.79 -4.84 6.67
CA MET A 28 -1.87 -4.58 5.57
C MET A 28 -0.66 -3.76 6.05
N LEU A 29 -0.83 -2.76 6.92
CA LEU A 29 0.31 -2.01 7.45
C LEU A 29 1.20 -2.91 8.32
N GLY A 30 0.62 -3.62 9.30
CA GLY A 30 1.37 -4.49 10.22
C GLY A 30 2.17 -5.56 9.49
N THR A 31 1.53 -6.31 8.59
CA THR A 31 2.22 -7.35 7.80
C THR A 31 3.33 -6.77 6.90
N GLY A 32 3.16 -5.52 6.43
CA GLY A 32 4.17 -4.83 5.64
C GLY A 32 5.41 -4.47 6.45
N PHE A 33 5.24 -4.02 7.70
CA PHE A 33 6.36 -3.74 8.61
C PHE A 33 7.14 -5.02 8.96
N TYR A 34 6.44 -6.12 9.25
CA TYR A 34 7.10 -7.41 9.52
C TYR A 34 7.88 -7.93 8.30
N ALA A 35 7.31 -7.80 7.10
CA ALA A 35 8.02 -8.16 5.87
C ALA A 35 9.30 -7.32 5.69
N LEU A 36 9.21 -5.99 5.83
CA LEU A 36 10.36 -5.07 5.69
C LEU A 36 11.47 -5.29 6.72
N ASN A 37 11.16 -5.83 7.90
CA ASN A 37 12.18 -6.20 8.89
C ASN A 37 12.99 -7.43 8.45
N LEU A 38 12.40 -8.31 7.66
CA LEU A 38 12.96 -9.61 7.29
C LEU A 38 13.39 -9.71 5.81
N MET A 39 13.09 -8.70 5.00
CA MET A 39 13.43 -8.65 3.57
C MET A 39 13.89 -7.27 3.13
N GLY A 40 14.76 -7.21 2.12
CA GLY A 40 15.22 -5.94 1.54
C GLY A 40 14.10 -5.14 0.86
N ILE A 41 14.22 -3.81 0.87
CA ILE A 41 13.24 -2.87 0.30
C ILE A 41 13.08 -3.10 -1.21
N GLY A 42 14.16 -3.42 -1.90
CA GLY A 42 14.12 -3.75 -3.33
C GLY A 42 13.24 -4.97 -3.60
N MET A 43 13.45 -6.04 -2.83
CA MET A 43 12.67 -7.28 -2.97
C MET A 43 11.22 -7.11 -2.50
N PHE A 44 11.01 -6.40 -1.40
CA PHE A 44 9.67 -6.00 -0.94
C PHE A 44 8.90 -5.31 -2.06
N SER A 45 9.55 -4.36 -2.76
CA SER A 45 8.93 -3.59 -3.84
C SER A 45 8.55 -4.47 -5.04
N VAL A 46 9.40 -5.43 -5.43
CA VAL A 46 9.10 -6.41 -6.49
C VAL A 46 7.91 -7.26 -6.11
N TRP A 47 7.93 -7.85 -4.91
CA TRP A 47 6.88 -8.74 -4.45
C TRP A 47 5.55 -8.01 -4.26
N LYS A 48 5.59 -6.74 -3.82
CA LYS A 48 4.39 -5.88 -3.71
C LYS A 48 3.67 -5.74 -5.05
N GLN A 49 4.34 -5.92 -6.19
CA GLN A 49 3.71 -5.93 -7.51
C GLN A 49 2.76 -7.12 -7.70
N LEU A 50 2.96 -8.23 -7.00
CA LEU A 50 2.04 -9.38 -7.03
C LEU A 50 0.66 -9.05 -6.45
N ALA A 51 0.52 -7.98 -5.65
CA ALA A 51 -0.79 -7.48 -5.26
C ALA A 51 -1.63 -7.09 -6.49
N ASN A 52 -0.99 -6.60 -7.56
CA ASN A 52 -1.68 -6.28 -8.83
C ASN A 52 -2.26 -7.52 -9.51
N LEU A 53 -1.54 -8.65 -9.43
CA LEU A 53 -2.03 -9.95 -9.92
C LEU A 53 -3.27 -10.37 -9.15
N SER A 54 -3.20 -10.38 -7.82
CA SER A 54 -4.35 -10.72 -6.97
C SER A 54 -5.54 -9.78 -7.23
N THR A 55 -5.28 -8.49 -7.43
CA THR A 55 -6.32 -7.50 -7.73
C THR A 55 -6.96 -7.76 -9.10
N ALA A 56 -6.15 -8.06 -10.12
CA ALA A 56 -6.65 -8.39 -11.46
C ALA A 56 -7.48 -9.67 -11.46
N LEU A 57 -7.07 -10.69 -10.70
CA LEU A 57 -7.86 -11.90 -10.51
C LEU A 57 -9.19 -11.60 -9.80
N GLY A 58 -9.19 -10.78 -8.75
CA GLY A 58 -10.41 -10.33 -8.08
C GLY A 58 -11.34 -9.53 -9.00
N ASP A 59 -10.78 -8.65 -9.84
CA ASP A 59 -11.53 -7.90 -10.88
C ASP A 59 -12.22 -8.86 -11.88
N VAL A 60 -11.58 -9.97 -12.24
CA VAL A 60 -12.15 -10.99 -13.17
C VAL A 60 -13.18 -11.87 -12.47
N LEU A 61 -12.90 -12.36 -11.26
CA LEU A 61 -13.75 -13.32 -10.55
C LEU A 61 -15.00 -12.65 -9.95
N ILE A 62 -14.84 -11.50 -9.30
CA ILE A 62 -15.91 -10.81 -8.56
C ILE A 62 -16.70 -9.89 -9.52
N TYR A 63 -15.98 -9.09 -10.31
CA TYR A 63 -16.59 -8.04 -11.14
C TYR A 63 -16.73 -8.43 -12.61
N LYS A 64 -16.38 -9.67 -12.98
CA LYS A 64 -16.48 -10.22 -14.35
C LYS A 64 -15.81 -9.34 -15.42
N LYS A 65 -14.76 -8.60 -15.06
CA LYS A 65 -14.00 -7.78 -16.00
C LYS A 65 -13.11 -8.65 -16.88
N SER A 66 -12.84 -8.19 -18.10
CA SER A 66 -11.94 -8.88 -19.03
C SER A 66 -10.72 -8.02 -19.39
N TYR A 67 -9.53 -8.57 -19.13
CA TYR A 67 -8.26 -7.95 -19.50
C TYR A 67 -7.72 -8.51 -20.80
N GLY A 68 -7.04 -7.66 -21.58
CA GLY A 68 -6.38 -8.10 -22.81
C GLY A 68 -5.09 -8.86 -22.52
N TRP A 69 -4.59 -9.59 -23.52
CA TRP A 69 -3.31 -10.32 -23.46
C TRP A 69 -2.11 -9.51 -22.93
N PRO A 70 -1.92 -8.22 -23.27
CA PRO A 70 -0.79 -7.44 -22.75
C PRO A 70 -0.78 -7.31 -21.22
N VAL A 71 -1.95 -7.25 -20.59
CA VAL A 71 -2.08 -7.17 -19.13
C VAL A 71 -1.63 -8.48 -18.49
N TRP A 72 -2.10 -9.62 -19.01
CA TRP A 72 -1.69 -10.93 -18.54
C TRP A 72 -0.20 -11.21 -18.77
N GLY A 73 0.36 -10.75 -19.90
CA GLY A 73 1.79 -10.83 -20.16
C GLY A 73 2.63 -10.08 -19.12
N CYS A 74 2.21 -8.86 -18.74
CA CYS A 74 2.89 -8.10 -17.69
C CYS A 74 2.79 -8.79 -16.32
N LEU A 75 1.62 -9.34 -15.99
CA LEU A 75 1.42 -10.10 -14.75
C LEU A 75 2.31 -11.35 -14.71
N GLY A 76 2.43 -12.09 -15.82
CA GLY A 76 3.35 -13.22 -15.93
C GLY A 76 4.81 -12.80 -15.73
N LEU A 77 5.22 -11.67 -16.32
CA LEU A 77 6.56 -11.12 -16.14
C LEU A 77 6.83 -10.74 -14.67
N MET A 78 5.85 -10.18 -13.95
CA MET A 78 5.98 -9.88 -12.51
C MET A 78 6.17 -11.15 -11.68
N ILE A 79 5.45 -12.23 -11.98
CA ILE A 79 5.59 -13.52 -11.28
C ILE A 79 6.99 -14.09 -11.51
N ILE A 80 7.44 -14.13 -12.76
CA ILE A 80 8.77 -14.65 -13.11
C ILE A 80 9.86 -13.84 -12.41
N SER A 81 9.76 -12.51 -12.45
CA SER A 81 10.68 -11.61 -11.74
C SER A 81 10.69 -11.87 -10.23
N ALA A 82 9.54 -12.04 -9.58
CA ALA A 82 9.47 -12.30 -8.14
C ALA A 82 10.12 -13.64 -7.76
N ILE A 83 9.90 -14.69 -8.54
CA ILE A 83 10.49 -16.02 -8.32
C ILE A 83 12.01 -15.98 -8.53
N VAL A 84 12.47 -15.39 -9.64
CA VAL A 84 13.90 -15.23 -9.92
C VAL A 84 14.57 -14.35 -8.87
N GLY A 85 13.91 -13.27 -8.44
CA GLY A 85 14.39 -12.39 -7.39
C GLY A 85 14.56 -13.11 -6.06
N ALA A 86 13.55 -13.87 -5.63
CA ALA A 86 13.64 -14.63 -4.38
C ALA A 86 14.69 -15.74 -4.41
N SER A 87 14.79 -16.49 -5.51
CA SER A 87 15.82 -17.53 -5.66
C SER A 87 17.26 -16.99 -5.70
N THR A 88 17.43 -15.69 -5.96
CA THR A 88 18.74 -15.04 -6.04
C THR A 88 18.97 -14.02 -4.92
N ASP A 89 18.07 -13.95 -3.94
CA ASP A 89 18.19 -13.04 -2.81
C ASP A 89 19.22 -13.56 -1.80
N ALA A 90 20.20 -12.73 -1.47
CA ALA A 90 21.23 -13.06 -0.48
C ALA A 90 20.69 -13.02 0.96
N ARG A 91 19.60 -12.30 1.23
CA ARG A 91 18.92 -12.22 2.54
C ARG A 91 17.62 -13.00 2.54
N PHE A 92 17.56 -14.12 1.82
CA PHE A 92 16.33 -14.90 1.72
C PHE A 92 15.85 -15.36 3.11
N SER A 93 14.67 -14.88 3.51
CA SER A 93 14.00 -15.29 4.75
C SER A 93 12.59 -15.79 4.45
N TRP A 94 12.35 -17.09 4.63
CA TRP A 94 11.03 -17.69 4.38
C TRP A 94 9.90 -16.98 5.13
N GLU A 95 10.17 -16.56 6.37
CA GLU A 95 9.22 -15.81 7.18
C GLU A 95 8.91 -14.44 6.56
N GLY A 96 9.93 -13.70 6.10
CA GLY A 96 9.76 -12.41 5.44
C GLY A 96 8.92 -12.50 4.16
N TYR A 97 9.18 -13.49 3.30
CA TYR A 97 8.38 -13.71 2.10
C TYR A 97 6.96 -14.15 2.39
N THR A 98 6.75 -14.95 3.44
CA THR A 98 5.40 -15.36 3.86
C THR A 98 4.58 -14.15 4.31
N TRP A 99 5.17 -13.29 5.15
CA TRP A 99 4.55 -12.01 5.52
C TRP A 99 4.27 -11.14 4.30
N GLN A 100 5.18 -11.12 3.32
CA GLN A 100 4.98 -10.34 2.10
C GLN A 100 3.86 -10.88 1.21
N VAL A 101 3.69 -12.20 1.10
CA VAL A 101 2.56 -12.79 0.37
C VAL A 101 1.24 -12.41 1.03
N ILE A 102 1.15 -12.54 2.37
CA ILE A 102 -0.03 -12.13 3.14
C ILE A 102 -0.29 -10.64 2.92
N ASN A 103 0.77 -9.82 2.96
CA ASN A 103 0.70 -8.39 2.73
C ASN A 103 0.15 -8.05 1.33
N CYS A 104 0.56 -8.78 0.28
CA CYS A 104 0.05 -8.61 -1.08
C CYS A 104 -1.44 -8.98 -1.19
N LEU A 105 -1.87 -10.06 -0.54
CA LEU A 105 -3.28 -10.45 -0.49
C LEU A 105 -4.14 -9.41 0.23
N LEU A 106 -3.68 -8.92 1.39
CA LEU A 106 -4.36 -7.85 2.13
C LEU A 106 -4.40 -6.54 1.36
N THR A 107 -3.33 -6.21 0.62
CA THR A 107 -3.30 -5.01 -0.25
C THR A 107 -4.34 -5.10 -1.35
N SER A 108 -4.45 -6.26 -2.00
CA SER A 108 -5.46 -6.54 -3.03
C SER A 108 -6.88 -6.48 -2.45
N ALA A 109 -7.11 -7.15 -1.32
CA ALA A 109 -8.38 -7.14 -0.62
C ALA A 109 -8.80 -5.71 -0.24
N TYR A 110 -7.88 -4.93 0.34
CA TYR A 110 -8.10 -3.51 0.67
C TYR A 110 -8.49 -2.70 -0.57
N ALA A 111 -7.76 -2.83 -1.67
CA ALA A 111 -8.05 -2.08 -2.90
C ALA A 111 -9.44 -2.40 -3.48
N LEU A 112 -9.82 -3.68 -3.49
CA LEU A 112 -11.12 -4.12 -4.00
C LEU A 112 -12.29 -3.72 -3.08
N HIS A 113 -12.14 -3.89 -1.76
CA HIS A 113 -13.18 -3.52 -0.79
C HIS A 113 -13.32 -2.02 -0.64
N LEU A 114 -12.22 -1.27 -0.61
CA LEU A 114 -12.25 0.19 -0.54
C LEU A 114 -13.05 0.75 -1.72
N ARG A 115 -12.82 0.23 -2.94
CA ARG A 115 -13.57 0.65 -4.12
C ARG A 115 -15.08 0.44 -3.95
N GLU A 116 -15.48 -0.74 -3.48
CA GLU A 116 -16.89 -1.06 -3.25
C GLU A 116 -17.53 -0.16 -2.18
N VAL A 117 -16.82 0.08 -1.07
CA VAL A 117 -17.28 0.95 0.02
C VAL A 117 -17.35 2.41 -0.42
N MET A 118 -16.39 2.89 -1.20
CA MET A 118 -16.42 4.25 -1.77
C MET A 118 -17.66 4.48 -2.64
N ASP A 119 -18.08 3.48 -3.42
CA ASP A 119 -19.28 3.59 -4.26
C ASP A 119 -20.56 3.54 -3.41
N LYS A 120 -20.65 2.68 -2.38
CA LYS A 120 -21.83 2.59 -1.48
C LYS A 120 -21.99 3.76 -0.52
N VAL A 121 -20.88 4.30 -0.01
CA VAL A 121 -20.89 5.41 0.95
C VAL A 121 -21.33 6.71 0.27
N ALA A 122 -21.07 6.87 -1.03
CA ALA A 122 -21.56 8.02 -1.78
C ALA A 122 -23.08 8.21 -1.66
N GLU A 123 -23.85 7.13 -1.55
CA GLU A 123 -25.31 7.18 -1.37
C GLU A 123 -25.76 7.64 0.03
N HIS A 124 -24.86 7.61 1.01
CA HIS A 124 -25.13 7.90 2.42
C HIS A 124 -24.48 9.22 2.92
N THR A 125 -23.78 9.93 2.03
CA THR A 125 -23.22 11.28 2.28
C THR A 125 -24.34 12.33 2.21
N ASP A 126 -24.21 13.44 2.95
CA ASP A 126 -25.19 14.55 2.96
C ASP A 126 -25.55 15.07 1.57
N ASP A 127 -24.56 15.15 0.68
CA ASP A 127 -24.75 15.66 -0.67
C ASP A 127 -24.99 14.55 -1.71
N LYS A 128 -25.11 13.29 -1.28
CA LYS A 128 -25.06 12.07 -2.13
C LYS A 128 -23.84 12.02 -3.05
N GLN A 129 -22.77 12.70 -2.65
CA GLN A 129 -21.50 12.73 -3.35
C GLN A 129 -20.50 11.79 -2.69
N LYS A 130 -19.47 11.41 -3.46
CA LYS A 130 -18.32 10.69 -2.92
C LYS A 130 -17.73 11.48 -1.76
N LEU A 131 -17.30 10.76 -0.71
CA LEU A 131 -16.56 11.39 0.39
C LEU A 131 -15.40 12.20 -0.18
N SER A 132 -15.23 13.43 0.33
CA SER A 132 -14.05 14.22 0.00
C SER A 132 -12.80 13.44 0.37
N GLU A 133 -11.73 13.60 -0.39
CA GLU A 133 -10.49 12.86 -0.16
C GLU A 133 -9.96 13.07 1.26
N PHE A 134 -10.08 14.30 1.76
CA PHE A 134 -9.71 14.66 3.12
C PHE A 134 -10.54 13.92 4.17
N SER A 135 -11.84 13.72 3.92
CA SER A 135 -12.70 12.91 4.78
C SER A 135 -12.25 11.45 4.75
N MET A 136 -11.93 10.88 3.59
CA MET A 136 -11.42 9.50 3.51
C MET A 136 -10.14 9.29 4.32
N VAL A 137 -9.20 10.23 4.26
CA VAL A 137 -7.96 10.20 5.06
C VAL A 137 -8.25 10.37 6.55
N TYR A 138 -9.17 11.26 6.91
CA TYR A 138 -9.62 11.42 8.29
C TYR A 138 -10.23 10.12 8.85
N TYR A 139 -11.17 9.50 8.12
CA TYR A 139 -11.81 8.25 8.51
C TYR A 139 -10.81 7.09 8.59
N ASN A 140 -9.89 6.95 7.63
CA ASN A 140 -8.86 5.91 7.67
C ASN A 140 -7.95 6.08 8.89
N ASN A 141 -7.38 7.27 9.09
CA ASN A 141 -6.43 7.47 10.18
C ASN A 141 -7.09 7.36 11.55
N LEU A 142 -8.27 7.96 11.75
CA LEU A 142 -8.94 7.95 13.04
C LEU A 142 -9.43 6.55 13.43
N LEU A 143 -10.07 5.84 12.51
CA LEU A 143 -10.59 4.49 12.78
C LEU A 143 -9.47 3.44 12.85
N SER A 144 -8.28 3.71 12.29
CA SER A 144 -7.12 2.83 12.43
C SER A 144 -6.57 2.79 13.86
N ILE A 145 -6.69 3.88 14.64
CA ILE A 145 -6.13 3.97 16.01
C ILE A 145 -6.55 2.79 16.91
N PRO A 146 -7.85 2.49 17.11
CA PRO A 146 -8.25 1.39 17.99
C PRO A 146 -7.75 0.03 17.50
N PHE A 147 -7.65 -0.19 16.19
CA PHE A 147 -7.15 -1.45 15.64
C PHE A 147 -5.62 -1.58 15.79
N ILE A 148 -4.88 -0.48 15.65
CA ILE A 148 -3.43 -0.46 15.94
C ILE A 148 -3.21 -0.81 17.42
N VAL A 149 -3.96 -0.18 18.33
CA VAL A 149 -3.91 -0.49 19.77
C VAL A 149 -4.23 -1.97 20.04
N LEU A 150 -5.23 -2.53 19.36
CA LEU A 150 -5.58 -3.95 19.49
C LEU A 150 -4.46 -4.87 18.96
N LEU A 151 -3.83 -4.53 17.84
CA LEU A 151 -2.68 -5.27 17.32
C LEU A 151 -1.50 -5.20 18.29
N MET A 152 -1.16 -4.01 18.81
CA MET A 152 -0.10 -3.84 19.82
C MET A 152 -0.38 -4.72 21.05
N TRP A 153 -1.64 -4.86 21.44
CA TRP A 153 -2.04 -5.76 22.53
C TRP A 153 -1.86 -7.24 22.14
N GLY A 154 -2.32 -7.64 20.95
CA GLY A 154 -2.19 -9.01 20.45
C GLY A 154 -0.74 -9.47 20.27
N PHE A 155 0.16 -8.57 19.86
CA PHE A 155 1.59 -8.85 19.73
C PHE A 155 2.38 -8.66 21.03
N GLY A 156 1.72 -8.29 22.14
CA GLY A 156 2.36 -8.11 23.44
C GLY A 156 3.27 -6.89 23.54
N GLU A 157 3.13 -5.92 22.63
CA GLU A 157 3.99 -4.74 22.57
C GLU A 157 3.86 -3.84 23.80
N PHE A 158 2.71 -3.82 24.46
CA PHE A 158 2.54 -3.04 25.70
C PHE A 158 3.51 -3.44 26.82
N GLN A 159 4.01 -4.68 26.81
CA GLN A 159 4.97 -5.15 27.81
C GLN A 159 6.41 -4.84 27.40
N THR A 160 6.70 -4.87 26.09
CA THR A 160 8.05 -4.68 25.56
C THR A 160 8.39 -3.21 25.31
N LEU A 161 7.42 -2.39 24.89
CA LEU A 161 7.62 -0.97 24.57
C LEU A 161 8.17 -0.15 25.74
N PRO A 162 7.67 -0.23 26.99
CA PRO A 162 8.23 0.53 28.11
C PRO A 162 9.69 0.17 28.42
N GLN A 163 10.14 -1.01 28.01
CA GLN A 163 11.50 -1.49 28.21
C GLN A 163 12.46 -1.03 27.09
N GLN A 164 11.93 -0.52 25.97
CA GLN A 164 12.74 -0.04 24.85
C GLN A 164 13.34 1.33 25.16
N HIS A 165 14.64 1.34 25.45
CA HIS A 165 15.38 2.57 25.76
C HIS A 165 15.30 3.63 24.65
N ALA A 166 15.17 3.20 23.39
CA ALA A 166 15.03 4.08 22.23
C ALA A 166 13.80 5.02 22.32
N LEU A 167 12.70 4.60 22.94
CA LEU A 167 11.50 5.44 23.08
C LEU A 167 11.72 6.67 23.98
N GLY A 168 12.68 6.61 24.90
CA GLY A 168 13.07 7.72 25.78
C GLY A 168 14.06 8.69 25.15
N VAL A 169 14.65 8.36 23.99
CA VAL A 169 15.66 9.18 23.33
C VAL A 169 14.96 10.30 22.55
N ALA A 170 15.25 11.56 22.90
CA ALA A 170 14.66 12.73 22.24
C ALA A 170 14.87 12.75 20.72
N ALA A 171 16.03 12.27 20.24
CA ALA A 171 16.30 12.16 18.81
C ALA A 171 15.36 11.16 18.11
N PHE A 172 15.07 10.02 18.73
CA PHE A 172 14.12 9.05 18.20
C PHE A 172 12.70 9.62 18.16
N GLN A 173 12.27 10.29 19.23
CA GLN A 173 10.96 10.94 19.29
C GLN A 173 10.82 12.04 18.21
N ALA A 174 11.87 12.83 17.99
CA ALA A 174 11.89 13.84 16.94
C ALA A 174 11.78 13.22 15.53
N VAL A 175 12.52 12.14 15.26
CA VAL A 175 12.44 11.42 13.98
C VAL A 175 11.06 10.77 13.79
N ALA A 176 10.48 10.19 14.85
CA ALA A 176 9.14 9.61 14.82
C ALA A 176 8.08 10.68 14.54
N LEU A 177 8.18 11.86 15.18
CA LEU A 177 7.27 12.99 14.95
C LEU A 177 7.42 13.52 13.51
N LEU A 178 8.65 13.70 13.03
CA LEU A 178 8.92 14.10 11.65
C LEU A 178 8.37 13.07 10.65
N GLY A 179 8.52 11.78 10.94
CA GLY A 179 7.91 10.70 10.15
C GLY A 179 6.39 10.81 10.07
N GLY A 180 5.74 11.14 11.18
CA GLY A 180 4.29 11.41 11.24
C GLY A 180 3.88 12.62 10.38
N ILE A 181 4.63 13.72 10.48
CA ILE A 181 4.39 14.93 9.68
C ILE A 181 4.58 14.65 8.18
N ILE A 182 5.64 13.94 7.81
CA ILE A 182 5.90 13.54 6.42
C ILE A 182 4.80 12.60 5.93
N GLY A 183 4.36 11.63 6.74
CA GLY A 183 3.26 10.73 6.39
C GLY A 183 1.93 11.46 6.16
N PHE A 184 1.63 12.46 6.99
CA PHE A 184 0.48 13.35 6.77
C PHE A 184 0.63 14.17 5.50
N ALA A 185 1.82 14.74 5.24
CA ALA A 185 2.11 15.49 4.03
C ALA A 185 1.97 14.63 2.77
N ILE A 186 2.48 13.39 2.78
CA ILE A 186 2.29 12.42 1.68
C ILE A 186 0.81 12.16 1.46
N SER A 187 0.04 11.91 2.53
CA SER A 187 -1.40 11.66 2.42
C SER A 187 -2.11 12.85 1.78
N PHE A 188 -1.83 14.07 2.22
CA PHE A 188 -2.42 15.28 1.64
C PHE A 188 -1.98 15.50 0.18
N SER A 189 -0.68 15.44 -0.10
CA SER A 189 -0.14 15.63 -1.45
C SER A 189 -0.64 14.58 -2.44
N SER A 190 -0.80 13.32 -2.03
CA SER A 190 -1.38 12.26 -2.85
C SER A 190 -2.81 12.57 -3.26
N LEU A 191 -3.62 13.08 -2.34
CA LEU A 191 -5.00 13.45 -2.63
C LEU A 191 -5.09 14.70 -3.50
N TRP A 192 -4.28 15.72 -3.20
CA TRP A 192 -4.21 16.91 -4.05
C TRP A 192 -3.78 16.54 -5.47
N PHE A 193 -2.78 15.67 -5.62
CA PHE A 193 -2.35 15.16 -6.91
C PHE A 193 -3.48 14.40 -7.63
N LEU A 194 -4.23 13.54 -6.93
CA LEU A 194 -5.40 12.86 -7.49
C LEU A 194 -6.48 13.85 -7.94
N SER A 195 -6.72 14.94 -7.20
CA SER A 195 -7.72 15.96 -7.55
C SER A 195 -7.38 16.72 -8.83
N GLN A 196 -6.09 16.84 -9.17
CA GLN A 196 -5.59 17.52 -10.37
C GLN A 196 -5.34 16.58 -11.54
N THR A 197 -5.41 15.27 -11.32
CA THR A 197 -5.07 14.25 -12.34
C THR A 197 -6.14 13.18 -12.42
N THR A 198 -5.92 12.16 -13.26
CA THR A 198 -6.83 11.02 -13.36
C THR A 198 -6.35 9.88 -12.47
N ALA A 199 -7.28 9.01 -12.05
CA ALA A 199 -6.95 7.79 -11.31
C ALA A 199 -5.90 6.92 -12.06
N THR A 200 -5.91 6.95 -13.39
CA THR A 200 -4.92 6.27 -14.24
C THR A 200 -3.52 6.86 -14.10
N ILE A 201 -3.38 8.19 -14.17
CA ILE A 201 -2.11 8.88 -13.99
C ILE A 201 -1.59 8.69 -12.56
N TYR A 202 -2.47 8.80 -11.57
CA TYR A 202 -2.16 8.53 -10.16
C TYR A 202 -1.58 7.13 -9.96
N SER A 203 -2.23 6.11 -10.51
CA SER A 203 -1.77 4.71 -10.41
C SER A 203 -0.45 4.47 -11.16
N LEU A 204 -0.22 5.17 -12.28
CA LEU A 204 1.01 5.09 -13.05
C LEU A 204 2.20 5.67 -12.27
N ILE A 205 2.03 6.87 -11.71
CA ILE A 205 3.06 7.52 -10.89
C ILE A 205 3.33 6.72 -9.61
N GLY A 206 2.29 6.19 -8.97
CA GLY A 206 2.46 5.29 -7.83
C GLY A 206 3.30 4.05 -8.15
N SER A 207 3.23 3.54 -9.39
CA SER A 207 4.08 2.43 -9.83
C SER A 207 5.49 2.87 -10.21
N LEU A 208 5.64 4.05 -10.80
CA LEU A 208 6.95 4.65 -11.10
C LEU A 208 7.73 4.96 -9.83
N ASN A 209 7.08 5.50 -8.79
CA ASN A 209 7.69 5.83 -7.50
C ASN A 209 8.33 4.63 -6.79
N LYS A 210 7.92 3.40 -7.12
CA LYS A 210 8.54 2.18 -6.57
C LYS A 210 9.97 1.97 -7.08
N ILE A 211 10.31 2.50 -8.25
CA ILE A 211 11.67 2.42 -8.82
C ILE A 211 12.68 3.21 -7.98
N PRO A 212 12.51 4.53 -7.75
CA PRO A 212 13.44 5.27 -6.90
C PRO A 212 13.42 4.77 -5.46
N ILE A 213 12.28 4.31 -4.92
CA ILE A 213 12.22 3.69 -3.58
C ILE A 213 13.12 2.44 -3.52
N ALA A 214 13.04 1.55 -4.52
CA ALA A 214 13.90 0.38 -4.58
C ALA A 214 15.38 0.77 -4.72
N VAL A 215 15.71 1.71 -5.60
CA VAL A 215 17.10 2.17 -5.80
C VAL A 215 17.67 2.80 -4.52
N VAL A 216 16.91 3.70 -3.89
CA VAL A 216 17.31 4.32 -2.61
C VAL A 216 17.43 3.26 -1.53
N GLY A 217 16.53 2.28 -1.48
CA GLY A 217 16.61 1.15 -0.54
C GLY A 217 17.91 0.36 -0.70
N LEU A 218 18.24 -0.02 -1.93
CA LEU A 218 19.47 -0.76 -2.25
C LEU A 218 20.74 0.01 -1.83
N LEU A 219 20.79 1.32 -2.15
CA LEU A 219 21.95 2.16 -1.88
C LEU A 219 22.07 2.59 -0.41
N ALA A 220 20.98 3.01 0.21
CA ALA A 220 20.99 3.54 1.57
C ALA A 220 21.20 2.44 2.63
N PHE A 221 20.68 1.23 2.38
CA PHE A 221 20.80 0.10 3.32
C PHE A 221 21.90 -0.88 2.93
N ASN A 222 22.70 -0.58 1.90
CA ASN A 222 23.76 -1.43 1.35
C ASN A 222 23.29 -2.90 1.24
N GLU A 223 22.16 -3.10 0.59
CA GLU A 223 21.57 -4.43 0.47
C GLU A 223 22.48 -5.32 -0.39
N PRO A 224 22.82 -6.55 0.07
CA PRO A 224 23.68 -7.44 -0.70
C PRO A 224 22.94 -7.94 -1.94
N THR A 225 23.17 -7.31 -3.09
CA THR A 225 22.56 -7.69 -4.37
C THR A 225 23.59 -8.27 -5.34
N ASN A 226 23.24 -9.39 -5.97
CA ASN A 226 23.97 -9.89 -7.14
C ASN A 226 23.32 -9.40 -8.45
N ALA A 227 24.03 -9.53 -9.58
CA ALA A 227 23.55 -9.04 -10.88
C ALA A 227 22.22 -9.67 -11.32
N LYS A 228 21.95 -10.92 -10.94
CA LYS A 228 20.69 -11.62 -11.27
C LYS A 228 19.51 -11.09 -10.43
N ASN A 229 19.76 -10.82 -9.16
CA ASN A 229 18.79 -10.23 -8.25
C ASN A 229 18.46 -8.80 -8.70
N LEU A 230 19.48 -7.99 -9.01
CA LEU A 230 19.29 -6.64 -9.53
C LEU A 230 18.49 -6.63 -10.84
N SER A 231 18.82 -7.54 -11.78
CA SER A 231 18.06 -7.63 -13.05
C SER A 231 16.61 -8.04 -12.81
N SER A 232 16.36 -8.96 -11.86
CA SER A 232 14.99 -9.33 -11.47
C SER A 232 14.20 -8.13 -10.93
N ILE A 233 14.83 -7.28 -10.12
CA ILE A 233 14.20 -6.07 -9.56
C ILE A 233 13.82 -5.10 -10.67
N ILE A 234 14.76 -4.82 -11.59
CA ILE A 234 14.53 -3.91 -12.72
C ILE A 234 13.38 -4.43 -13.60
N ILE A 235 13.40 -5.72 -13.93
CA ILE A 235 12.36 -6.36 -14.76
C ILE A 235 10.99 -6.29 -14.07
N GLY A 236 10.91 -6.63 -12.78
CA GLY A 236 9.65 -6.66 -12.03
C GLY A 236 9.00 -5.28 -11.87
N LEU A 237 9.82 -4.27 -11.57
CA LEU A 237 9.33 -2.91 -11.45
C LEU A 237 8.90 -2.34 -12.81
N SER A 238 9.67 -2.62 -13.87
CA SER A 238 9.32 -2.23 -15.25
C SER A 238 8.03 -2.90 -15.73
N ALA A 239 7.86 -4.20 -15.46
CA ALA A 239 6.62 -4.94 -15.69
C ALA A 239 5.43 -4.27 -14.99
N GLY A 240 5.66 -3.82 -13.75
CA GLY A 240 4.77 -3.02 -12.94
C GLY A 240 4.20 -1.80 -13.65
N VAL A 241 5.12 -0.97 -14.14
CA VAL A 241 4.80 0.26 -14.87
C VAL A 241 4.01 -0.08 -16.13
N LEU A 242 4.49 -1.03 -16.94
CA LEU A 242 3.82 -1.48 -18.16
C LEU A 242 2.39 -1.98 -17.88
N PHE A 243 2.21 -2.79 -16.84
CA PHE A 243 0.89 -3.26 -16.42
C PHE A 243 -0.07 -2.10 -16.15
N THR A 244 0.36 -1.08 -15.39
CA THR A 244 -0.51 0.06 -15.10
C THR A 244 -0.86 0.86 -16.36
N GLN A 245 0.09 1.00 -17.30
CA GLN A 245 -0.17 1.64 -18.59
C GLN A 245 -1.19 0.85 -19.43
N TYR A 246 -1.02 -0.46 -19.56
CA TYR A 246 -1.93 -1.31 -20.34
C TYR A 246 -3.31 -1.44 -19.68
N LYS A 247 -3.37 -1.52 -18.35
CA LYS A 247 -4.64 -1.51 -17.60
C LYS A 247 -5.39 -0.18 -17.79
N GLY A 248 -4.66 0.94 -17.81
CA GLY A 248 -5.21 2.28 -18.01
C GLY A 248 -5.80 2.52 -19.41
N LYS A 249 -5.14 2.04 -20.47
CA LYS A 249 -5.60 2.21 -21.86
C LYS A 249 -6.93 1.54 -22.21
N LYS A 250 -7.42 0.61 -21.38
CA LYS A 250 -8.67 -0.14 -21.63
C LYS A 250 -9.88 0.40 -20.84
N GLN A 251 -9.69 1.42 -20.01
CA GLN A 251 -10.74 2.05 -19.19
C GLN A 251 -11.18 3.44 -19.69
N GLY A 252 -10.60 3.93 -20.78
CA GLY A 252 -11.10 5.08 -21.56
C GLY A 252 -11.64 4.59 -22.89
#